data_AF-A0AAN7US50-F1
#
_entry.id   AF-A0AAN7US50-F1
#
_cell.length_a   1.000
_cell.length_b   1.000
_cell.length_c   1.000
_cell.angle_alpha   90.00
_cell.angle_beta   90.00
_cell.angle_gamma   90.00
#
_symmetry.space_group_name_H-M   'P 1'
#
loop_
_entity.id
_entity.type
_entity.pdbx_description
1 polymer ?
#
loop_
_entity_poly.entity_id
_entity_poly.type
_entity_poly.pdbx_seq_one_letter_code
_entity_poly.pdbx_strand_id
1 'polypeptide(L)'
;MSRITARATSIFQSSQRTMASQTLNSGVISDITAKEKEITGRDGPVKGGPTAQAQKHVNQRITPQAVSDITEGEKGVTGEDSPIAGGPAALAQSIETSASQQSQGNSTPSGTLDSATISHISSAEKEITGQDEPTKGGPTAMAQKHAGEPINSQNLHDITEGEKKITGGERIKGGPTATAQSELGKSRSS
;
A
#
# COMPACT_ATOMS: atom_id res chain seq x y z
N MET A 1 -33.12 -4.71 -59.30
CA MET A 1 -31.80 -5.29 -58.99
C MET A 1 -31.05 -4.34 -58.06
N SER A 2 -30.44 -4.92 -57.02
CA SER A 2 -29.41 -4.37 -56.11
C SER A 2 -29.75 -3.28 -55.08
N ARG A 3 -29.81 -3.76 -53.83
CA ARG A 3 -29.52 -3.04 -52.58
C ARG A 3 -28.01 -2.79 -52.48
N ILE A 4 -27.57 -1.65 -51.92
CA ILE A 4 -26.32 -1.57 -51.13
C ILE A 4 -26.53 -0.64 -49.94
N THR A 5 -26.41 -1.26 -48.77
CA THR A 5 -26.28 -0.71 -47.42
C THR A 5 -24.83 -0.32 -47.15
N ALA A 6 -24.56 0.77 -46.43
CA ALA A 6 -23.39 0.85 -45.55
C ALA A 6 -23.62 1.84 -44.41
N ARG A 7 -23.64 1.32 -43.18
CA ARG A 7 -23.64 2.04 -41.90
C ARG A 7 -22.19 2.50 -41.63
N ALA A 8 -22.01 3.76 -41.24
CA ALA A 8 -20.76 4.22 -40.66
C ALA A 8 -20.83 4.07 -39.13
N THR A 9 -20.22 3.00 -38.64
CA THR A 9 -19.97 2.74 -37.21
C THR A 9 -18.82 3.64 -36.77
N SER A 10 -19.11 4.68 -35.97
CA SER A 10 -18.06 5.44 -35.27
C SER A 10 -17.70 4.71 -33.98
N ILE A 11 -16.58 3.99 -34.05
CA ILE A 11 -15.89 3.40 -32.90
C ILE A 11 -15.08 4.54 -32.28
N PHE A 12 -15.51 5.07 -31.14
CA PHE A 12 -14.67 5.95 -30.33
C PHE A 12 -14.07 5.16 -29.17
N GLN A 13 -12.82 4.80 -29.40
CA GLN A 13 -11.71 4.61 -28.46
C GLN A 13 -12.08 4.17 -27.04
N SER A 14 -11.86 2.88 -26.82
CA SER A 14 -11.43 2.31 -25.56
C SER A 14 -10.28 3.13 -24.96
N SER A 15 -10.61 4.05 -24.05
CA SER A 15 -9.69 4.51 -23.00
C SER A 15 -9.33 3.31 -22.13
N GLN A 16 -8.36 2.53 -22.58
CA GLN A 16 -7.60 1.66 -21.70
C GLN A 16 -6.93 2.59 -20.69
N ARG A 17 -7.54 2.67 -19.50
CA ARG A 17 -6.89 3.21 -18.30
C ARG A 17 -5.53 2.51 -18.22
N THR A 18 -4.49 3.28 -18.48
CA THR A 18 -3.10 2.90 -18.27
C THR A 18 -3.01 2.24 -16.91
N MET A 19 -2.50 1.01 -16.90
CA MET A 19 -2.15 0.25 -15.71
C MET A 19 -1.59 1.20 -14.65
N ALA A 20 -2.16 1.18 -13.45
CA ALA A 20 -1.65 1.90 -12.29
C ALA A 20 -0.20 1.48 -12.08
N SER A 21 0.73 2.20 -12.71
CA SER A 21 2.14 2.04 -12.48
C SER A 21 2.34 2.55 -11.07
N GLN A 22 2.69 1.62 -10.18
CA GLN A 22 2.97 1.78 -8.76
C GLN A 22 4.21 2.67 -8.51
N THR A 23 4.56 3.48 -9.49
CA THR A 23 5.76 4.28 -9.64
C THR A 23 5.29 5.70 -9.83
N LEU A 24 5.97 6.67 -9.20
CA LEU A 24 5.77 8.08 -9.46
C LEU A 24 6.31 8.42 -10.85
N ASN A 25 5.51 8.05 -11.85
CA ASN A 25 5.77 8.34 -13.25
C ASN A 25 5.19 9.71 -13.62
N SER A 26 5.45 10.15 -14.86
CA SER A 26 4.97 11.44 -15.35
C SER A 26 3.45 11.60 -15.29
N GLY A 27 2.69 10.51 -15.44
CA GLY A 27 1.23 10.53 -15.34
C GLY A 27 0.76 10.83 -13.92
N VAL A 28 1.24 10.08 -12.94
CA VAL A 28 0.90 10.29 -11.52
C VAL A 28 1.33 11.67 -11.04
N ILE A 29 2.52 12.12 -11.43
CA ILE A 29 3.00 13.48 -11.09
C ILE A 29 2.08 14.54 -11.73
N SER A 30 1.60 14.32 -12.95
CA SER A 30 0.65 15.24 -13.59
C SER A 30 -0.68 15.29 -12.86
N ASP A 31 -1.19 14.16 -12.39
CA ASP A 31 -2.44 14.10 -11.61
C ASP A 31 -2.28 14.79 -10.24
N ILE A 32 -1.14 14.59 -9.56
CA ILE A 32 -0.75 15.31 -8.33
C ILE A 32 -0.70 16.82 -8.61
N THR A 33 -0.11 17.23 -9.73
CA THR A 33 -0.04 18.65 -10.14
C THR A 33 -1.42 19.23 -10.38
N ALA A 34 -2.32 18.48 -11.02
CA ALA A 34 -3.69 18.90 -11.25
C ALA A 34 -4.43 19.11 -9.92
N LYS A 35 -4.26 18.20 -8.95
CA LYS A 35 -4.81 18.35 -7.60
C LYS A 35 -4.20 19.52 -6.83
N GLU A 36 -2.91 19.75 -6.96
CA GLU A 36 -2.26 20.91 -6.33
C GLU A 36 -2.78 22.22 -6.92
N LYS A 37 -3.03 22.27 -8.24
CA LYS A 37 -3.67 23.41 -8.89
C LYS A 37 -5.08 23.67 -8.37
N GLU A 38 -5.89 22.62 -8.15
CA GLU A 38 -7.25 22.75 -7.59
C GLU A 38 -7.25 23.45 -6.23
N ILE A 39 -6.19 23.25 -5.43
CA ILE A 39 -6.07 23.80 -4.08
C ILE A 39 -5.41 25.18 -4.07
N THR A 40 -4.37 25.37 -4.88
CA THR A 40 -3.55 26.59 -4.87
C THR A 40 -3.99 27.65 -5.87
N GLY A 41 -4.78 27.27 -6.87
CA GLY A 41 -5.13 28.09 -8.03
C GLY A 41 -3.95 28.39 -8.97
N ARG A 42 -2.77 27.77 -8.78
CA ARG A 42 -1.58 28.05 -9.58
C ARG A 42 -1.38 27.01 -10.68
N ASP A 43 -1.05 27.50 -11.87
CA ASP A 43 -0.64 26.66 -12.99
C ASP A 43 0.81 26.20 -12.81
N GLY A 44 0.98 25.06 -12.12
CA GLY A 44 2.26 24.36 -12.01
C GLY A 44 2.70 24.03 -10.59
N PRO A 45 3.85 23.35 -10.43
CA PRO A 45 4.37 22.94 -9.13
C PRO A 45 4.70 24.17 -8.25
N VAL A 46 4.18 24.22 -7.03
CA VAL A 46 4.58 25.23 -6.06
C VAL A 46 5.90 24.79 -5.42
N LYS A 47 6.80 25.75 -5.17
CA LYS A 47 8.07 25.47 -4.49
C LYS A 47 7.79 24.87 -3.11
N GLY A 48 8.24 23.63 -2.91
CA GLY A 48 8.04 22.89 -1.67
C GLY A 48 6.67 22.21 -1.54
N GLY A 49 5.80 22.37 -2.54
CA GLY A 49 4.45 21.78 -2.56
C GLY A 49 4.42 20.30 -2.93
N PRO A 50 3.22 19.69 -2.92
CA PRO A 50 3.01 18.27 -3.18
C PRO A 50 3.71 17.74 -4.42
N THR A 51 3.62 18.46 -5.54
CA THR A 51 4.26 18.05 -6.80
C THR A 51 5.77 18.11 -6.71
N ALA A 52 6.32 19.15 -6.09
CA ALA A 52 7.76 19.26 -5.91
C ALA A 52 8.31 18.12 -5.05
N GLN A 53 7.54 17.66 -4.06
CA GLN A 53 7.88 16.52 -3.23
C GLN A 53 7.75 15.19 -4.00
N ALA A 54 6.66 15.01 -4.76
CA ALA A 54 6.47 13.84 -5.62
C ALA A 54 7.60 13.69 -6.66
N GLN A 55 8.08 14.80 -7.22
CA GLN A 55 9.18 14.82 -8.20
C GLN A 55 10.51 14.33 -7.63
N LYS A 56 10.76 14.46 -6.33
CA LYS A 56 11.97 13.89 -5.69
C LYS A 56 12.00 12.37 -5.75
N HIS A 57 10.81 11.77 -5.85
CA HIS A 57 10.60 10.33 -5.90
C HIS A 57 10.27 9.84 -7.32
N VAL A 58 10.56 10.65 -8.35
CA VAL A 58 10.28 10.29 -9.74
C VAL A 58 10.94 8.96 -10.12
N ASN A 59 10.21 8.13 -10.85
CA ASN A 59 10.61 6.76 -11.23
C ASN A 59 10.84 5.79 -10.06
N GLN A 60 10.53 6.19 -8.82
CA GLN A 60 10.55 5.31 -7.67
C GLN A 60 9.14 4.77 -7.41
N ARG A 61 9.05 3.62 -6.73
CA ARG A 61 7.75 3.14 -6.26
C ARG A 61 7.13 4.15 -5.29
N ILE A 62 5.80 4.26 -5.31
CA ILE A 62 5.11 5.01 -4.28
C ILE A 62 5.30 4.27 -2.94
N THR A 63 5.89 4.95 -1.96
CA THR A 63 6.18 4.40 -0.64
C THR A 63 5.48 5.25 0.43
N PRO A 64 5.33 4.74 1.66
CA PRO A 64 4.84 5.56 2.78
C PRO A 64 5.66 6.84 2.97
N GLN A 65 6.98 6.80 2.71
CA GLN A 65 7.83 7.99 2.76
C GLN A 65 7.44 9.00 1.67
N ALA A 66 7.26 8.57 0.43
CA ALA A 66 6.86 9.46 -0.64
C ALA A 66 5.48 10.09 -0.37
N VAL A 67 4.54 9.32 0.17
CA VAL A 67 3.22 9.83 0.60
C VAL A 67 3.36 10.85 1.73
N SER A 68 4.23 10.59 2.71
CA SER A 68 4.52 11.54 3.81
C SER A 68 5.08 12.85 3.28
N ASP A 69 6.09 12.80 2.39
CA ASP A 69 6.71 13.99 1.81
C ASP A 69 5.69 14.80 0.99
N ILE A 70 4.85 14.14 0.20
CA ILE A 70 3.76 14.78 -0.55
C ILE A 70 2.77 15.45 0.40
N THR A 71 2.45 14.77 1.50
CA THR A 71 1.55 15.30 2.54
C THR A 71 2.16 16.54 3.20
N GLU A 72 3.43 16.51 3.59
CA GLU A 72 4.12 17.68 4.15
C GLU A 72 4.15 18.86 3.17
N GLY A 73 4.37 18.57 1.88
CA GLY A 73 4.28 19.59 0.84
C GLY A 73 2.89 20.21 0.76
N GLU A 74 1.83 19.42 0.91
CA GLU A 74 0.45 19.91 0.91
C GLU A 74 0.22 20.84 2.09
N LYS A 75 0.58 20.41 3.30
CA LYS A 75 0.48 21.23 4.51
C LYS A 75 1.22 22.55 4.38
N GLY A 76 2.43 22.51 3.81
CA GLY A 76 3.25 23.71 3.60
C GLY A 76 2.62 24.72 2.63
N VAL A 77 1.71 24.28 1.77
CA VAL A 77 1.07 25.12 0.75
C VAL A 77 -0.33 25.57 1.17
N THR A 78 -1.08 24.73 1.88
CA THR A 78 -2.44 25.03 2.36
C THR A 78 -2.45 25.71 3.72
N GLY A 79 -1.42 25.49 4.53
CA GLY A 79 -1.41 25.87 5.94
C GLY A 79 -2.27 24.98 6.84
N GLU A 80 -2.84 23.90 6.29
CA GLU A 80 -3.67 22.94 7.03
C GLU A 80 -2.79 21.85 7.64
N ASP A 81 -3.08 21.44 8.88
CA ASP A 81 -2.33 20.38 9.57
C ASP A 81 -2.65 18.97 9.05
N SER A 82 -3.73 18.83 8.25
CA SER A 82 -4.22 17.57 7.71
C SER A 82 -4.33 17.60 6.19
N PRO A 83 -4.17 16.46 5.50
CA PRO A 83 -4.45 16.33 4.07
C PRO A 83 -5.87 16.81 3.74
N ILE A 84 -6.01 17.57 2.66
CA ILE A 84 -7.31 17.95 2.12
C ILE A 84 -7.95 16.74 1.44
N ALA A 85 -9.23 16.52 1.71
CA ALA A 85 -9.99 15.46 1.06
C ALA A 85 -10.01 15.66 -0.46
N GLY A 86 -9.55 14.65 -1.20
CA GLY A 86 -9.42 14.71 -2.66
C GLY A 86 -8.21 15.49 -3.18
N GLY A 87 -7.33 15.94 -2.29
CA GLY A 87 -6.08 16.64 -2.63
C GLY A 87 -4.95 15.72 -3.11
N PRO A 88 -3.78 16.30 -3.42
CA PRO A 88 -2.57 15.60 -3.85
C PRO A 88 -2.17 14.44 -2.92
N ALA A 89 -2.20 14.65 -1.61
CA ALA A 89 -1.85 13.64 -0.62
C ALA A 89 -2.88 12.51 -0.58
N ALA A 90 -4.18 12.82 -0.67
CA ALA A 90 -5.23 11.80 -0.75
C ALA A 90 -5.09 10.94 -2.02
N LEU A 91 -4.72 11.55 -3.15
CA LEU A 91 -4.40 10.83 -4.38
C LEU A 91 -3.19 9.91 -4.18
N ALA A 92 -2.09 10.43 -3.63
CA ALA A 92 -0.89 9.64 -3.35
C ALA A 92 -1.17 8.45 -2.42
N GLN A 93 -1.95 8.66 -1.35
CA GLN A 93 -2.43 7.61 -0.46
C GLN A 93 -3.27 6.58 -1.22
N SER A 94 -4.18 7.00 -2.09
CA SER A 94 -5.02 6.07 -2.85
C SER A 94 -4.21 5.19 -3.80
N ILE A 95 -3.15 5.74 -4.39
CA ILE A 95 -2.25 5.00 -5.28
C ILE A 95 -1.35 4.07 -4.47
N GLU A 96 -0.89 4.49 -3.29
CA GLU A 96 -0.15 3.62 -2.36
C GLU A 96 -1.02 2.46 -1.89
N THR A 97 -2.25 2.72 -1.44
CA THR A 97 -3.18 1.68 -1.01
C THR A 97 -3.49 0.73 -2.17
N SER A 98 -3.67 1.24 -3.38
CA SER A 98 -3.87 0.43 -4.58
C SER A 98 -2.60 -0.36 -4.97
N ALA A 99 -1.41 0.20 -4.76
CA ALA A 99 -0.12 -0.45 -5.00
C ALA A 99 0.16 -1.55 -3.98
N SER A 100 -0.24 -1.34 -2.73
CA SER A 100 -0.23 -2.32 -1.65
C SER A 100 -1.24 -3.43 -1.91
N GLN A 101 -2.42 -3.12 -2.47
CA GLN A 101 -3.41 -4.09 -2.93
C GLN A 101 -3.03 -4.86 -4.21
N GLN A 102 -2.16 -4.32 -5.05
CA GLN A 102 -1.68 -5.02 -6.25
C GLN A 102 -0.35 -5.75 -6.01
N SER A 103 0.34 -5.46 -4.90
CA SER A 103 1.32 -6.37 -4.29
C SER A 103 0.63 -7.51 -3.51
N GLN A 104 -0.65 -7.34 -3.16
CA GLN A 104 -1.61 -8.42 -2.85
C GLN A 104 -2.18 -9.06 -4.15
N GLY A 105 -1.31 -9.30 -5.13
CA GLY A 105 -1.65 -10.09 -6.31
C GLY A 105 -1.89 -11.54 -5.92
N ASN A 106 -3.13 -11.89 -5.58
CA ASN A 106 -3.64 -13.26 -5.63
C ASN A 106 -2.91 -14.28 -4.72
N SER A 107 -2.54 -13.90 -3.51
CA SER A 107 -2.20 -14.90 -2.47
C SER A 107 -3.52 -15.54 -2.02
N THR A 108 -3.95 -16.58 -2.73
CA THR A 108 -4.91 -17.54 -2.15
C THR A 108 -4.37 -17.87 -0.77
N PRO A 109 -5.14 -17.64 0.32
CA PRO A 109 -4.66 -17.91 1.67
C PRO A 109 -4.28 -19.38 1.72
N SER A 110 -2.98 -19.65 1.68
CA SER A 110 -2.43 -20.99 1.46
C SER A 110 -2.50 -21.83 2.72
N GLY A 111 -2.79 -21.19 3.87
CA GLY A 111 -2.65 -21.81 5.18
C GLY A 111 -1.19 -22.13 5.49
N THR A 112 -0.23 -21.51 4.80
CA THR A 112 1.21 -21.66 5.03
C THR A 112 1.84 -20.32 5.39
N LEU A 113 2.99 -20.35 6.08
CA LEU A 113 3.81 -19.18 6.36
C LEU A 113 4.62 -18.81 5.10
N ASP A 114 3.90 -18.48 4.03
CA ASP A 114 4.48 -17.97 2.80
C ASP A 114 4.94 -16.50 2.95
N SER A 115 5.61 -15.99 1.92
CA SER A 115 6.11 -14.62 1.91
C SER A 115 5.01 -13.57 2.16
N ALA A 116 3.78 -13.80 1.68
CA ALA A 116 2.66 -12.89 1.88
C ALA A 116 2.20 -12.88 3.34
N THR A 117 2.02 -14.07 3.93
CA THR A 117 1.65 -14.24 5.34
C THR A 117 2.71 -13.64 6.26
N ILE A 118 3.99 -13.92 6.00
CA ILE A 118 5.11 -13.35 6.77
C ILE A 118 5.15 -11.82 6.61
N SER A 119 4.87 -11.29 5.42
CA SER A 119 4.79 -9.85 5.21
C SER A 119 3.66 -9.22 6.03
N HIS A 120 2.48 -9.84 6.11
CA HIS A 120 1.38 -9.35 6.93
C HIS A 120 1.72 -9.37 8.43
N ILE A 121 2.40 -10.43 8.90
CA ILE A 121 2.91 -10.52 10.27
C ILE A 121 3.92 -9.40 10.54
N SER A 122 4.81 -9.12 9.57
CA SER A 122 5.79 -8.04 9.65
C SER A 122 5.17 -6.66 9.71
N SER A 123 4.12 -6.40 8.92
CA SER A 123 3.39 -5.13 9.00
C SER A 123 2.76 -4.95 10.39
N ALA A 124 2.13 -5.99 10.93
CA ALA A 124 1.56 -5.94 12.28
C ALA A 124 2.63 -5.77 13.37
N GLU A 125 3.84 -6.31 13.18
CA GLU A 125 4.96 -6.10 14.10
C GLU A 125 5.47 -4.65 14.04
N LYS A 126 5.57 -4.09 12.83
CA LYS A 126 5.96 -2.70 12.60
C LYS A 126 4.97 -1.74 13.24
N GLU A 127 3.67 -2.01 13.18
CA GLU A 127 2.65 -1.19 13.85
C GLU A 127 2.83 -1.13 15.37
N ILE A 128 3.34 -2.21 15.98
CA ILE A 128 3.58 -2.28 17.43
C ILE A 128 4.92 -1.66 17.81
N THR A 129 5.98 -1.96 17.06
CA THR A 129 7.36 -1.57 17.41
C THR A 129 7.78 -0.23 16.83
N GLY A 130 7.10 0.24 15.78
CA GLY A 130 7.49 1.40 14.98
C GLY A 130 8.74 1.16 14.12
N GLN A 131 9.26 -0.06 14.05
CA GLN A 131 10.49 -0.38 13.32
C GLN A 131 10.19 -0.98 11.95
N ASP A 132 10.95 -0.54 10.93
CA ASP A 132 10.89 -1.10 9.58
C ASP A 132 11.51 -2.49 9.48
N GLU A 133 12.42 -2.84 10.38
CA GLU A 133 13.11 -4.12 10.40
C GLU A 133 12.50 -5.10 11.42
N PRO A 134 12.49 -6.41 11.14
CA PRO A 134 12.06 -7.43 12.09
C PRO A 134 12.87 -7.37 13.39
N THR A 135 12.19 -7.34 14.53
CA THR A 135 12.85 -7.33 15.83
C THR A 135 13.54 -8.67 16.07
N LYS A 136 14.73 -8.65 16.69
CA LYS A 136 15.48 -9.88 16.99
C LYS A 136 14.71 -10.80 17.95
N GLY A 137 14.16 -11.88 17.39
CA GLY A 137 13.32 -12.83 18.10
C GLY A 137 11.90 -12.30 18.35
N GLY A 138 11.48 -11.29 17.60
CA GLY A 138 10.09 -10.85 17.49
C GLY A 138 9.25 -11.81 16.63
N PRO A 139 7.95 -11.53 16.50
CA PRO A 139 7.00 -12.43 15.84
C PRO A 139 7.34 -12.69 14.37
N THR A 140 7.85 -11.71 13.62
CA THR A 140 8.28 -11.87 12.22
C THR A 140 9.51 -12.76 12.13
N ALA A 141 10.49 -12.57 13.01
CA ALA A 141 11.66 -13.44 13.07
C ALA A 141 11.28 -14.89 13.40
N MET A 142 10.25 -15.11 14.23
CA MET A 142 9.73 -16.44 14.51
C MET A 142 8.94 -17.00 13.31
N ALA A 143 8.11 -16.20 12.64
CA ALA A 143 7.42 -16.62 11.42
C ALA A 143 8.39 -17.00 10.29
N GLN A 144 9.48 -16.25 10.13
CA GLN A 144 10.52 -16.51 9.13
C GLN A 144 11.27 -17.83 9.36
N LYS A 145 11.42 -18.29 10.61
CA LYS A 145 12.02 -19.61 10.91
C LYS A 145 11.19 -20.76 10.35
N HIS A 146 9.88 -20.56 10.21
CA HIS A 146 8.92 -21.54 9.71
C HIS A 146 8.45 -21.19 8.30
N ALA A 147 9.23 -20.39 7.55
CA ALA A 147 8.84 -19.98 6.20
C ALA A 147 8.61 -21.19 5.29
N GLY A 148 7.45 -21.21 4.62
CA GLY A 148 7.00 -22.31 3.78
C GLY A 148 6.33 -23.47 4.51
N GLU A 149 6.26 -23.46 5.84
CA GLU A 149 5.53 -24.47 6.61
C GLU A 149 4.03 -24.16 6.70
N PRO A 150 3.15 -25.17 6.76
CA PRO A 150 1.74 -24.96 7.10
C PRO A 150 1.57 -24.30 8.47
N ILE A 151 0.65 -23.34 8.58
CA ILE A 151 0.29 -22.69 9.84
C ILE A 151 -0.33 -23.74 10.77
N ASN A 152 0.28 -23.95 11.93
CA ASN A 152 -0.07 -24.97 12.90
C ASN A 152 0.09 -24.42 14.33
N SER A 153 -0.25 -25.22 15.34
CA SER A 153 -0.19 -24.77 16.73
C SER A 153 1.23 -24.42 17.19
N GLN A 154 2.26 -25.08 16.64
CA GLN A 154 3.65 -24.86 17.02
C GLN A 154 4.14 -23.51 16.51
N ASN A 155 4.03 -23.25 15.21
CA ASN A 155 4.49 -21.97 14.67
C ASN A 155 3.65 -20.78 15.18
N LEU A 156 2.35 -20.96 15.43
CA LEU A 156 1.54 -19.94 16.11
C LEU A 156 2.02 -19.68 17.54
N HIS A 157 2.42 -20.71 18.28
CA HIS A 157 3.00 -20.55 19.62
C HIS A 157 4.32 -19.78 19.54
N ASP A 158 5.20 -20.15 18.63
CA ASP A 158 6.49 -19.49 18.42
C ASP A 158 6.34 -18.01 18.03
N ILE A 159 5.39 -17.69 17.13
CA ILE A 159 5.02 -16.31 16.80
C ILE A 159 4.47 -15.58 18.03
N THR A 160 3.64 -16.23 18.84
CA THR A 160 3.07 -15.65 20.07
C THR A 160 4.16 -15.31 21.08
N GLU A 161 5.13 -16.20 21.29
CA GLU A 161 6.24 -15.95 22.22
C GLU A 161 7.14 -14.82 21.71
N GLY A 162 7.34 -14.73 20.38
CA GLY A 162 8.00 -13.60 19.75
C GLY A 162 7.25 -12.28 19.99
N GLU A 163 5.93 -12.28 19.83
CA GLU A 163 5.07 -11.11 20.11
C GLU A 163 5.18 -10.67 21.57
N LYS A 164 5.00 -11.59 22.52
CA LYS A 164 5.13 -11.29 23.95
C LYS A 164 6.49 -10.69 24.31
N LYS A 165 7.55 -11.14 23.64
CA LYS A 165 8.90 -10.63 23.89
C LYS A 165 9.04 -9.14 23.56
N ILE A 166 8.34 -8.66 22.53
CA ILE A 166 8.41 -7.25 22.10
C ILE A 166 7.37 -6.38 22.82
N THR A 167 6.31 -6.96 23.38
CA THR A 167 5.19 -6.25 24.02
C THR A 167 5.18 -6.34 25.54
N GLY A 168 6.23 -6.92 26.15
CA GLY A 168 6.33 -7.02 27.62
C GLY A 168 5.50 -8.15 28.24
N GLY A 169 5.16 -9.17 27.46
CA GLY A 169 4.48 -10.39 27.93
C GLY A 169 3.02 -10.51 27.50
N GLU A 170 2.46 -9.49 26.88
CA GLU A 170 1.05 -9.44 26.52
C GLU A 170 0.80 -9.67 25.03
N ARG A 171 -0.28 -10.36 24.70
CA ARG A 171 -0.72 -10.48 23.32
C ARG A 171 -1.58 -9.29 22.94
N ILE A 172 -1.28 -8.68 21.79
CA ILE A 172 -1.98 -7.51 21.30
C ILE A 172 -3.16 -7.94 20.42
N LYS A 173 -4.30 -7.29 20.65
CA LYS A 173 -5.48 -7.47 19.79
C LYS A 173 -5.17 -6.90 18.41
N GLY A 174 -5.30 -7.73 17.37
CA GLY A 174 -4.90 -7.36 16.01
C GLY A 174 -3.38 -7.42 15.78
N GLY A 175 -2.61 -7.91 16.76
CA GLY A 175 -1.17 -8.06 16.63
C GLY A 175 -0.74 -9.22 15.71
N PRO A 176 0.57 -9.42 15.56
CA PRO A 176 1.18 -10.40 14.66
C PRO A 176 0.59 -11.81 14.74
N THR A 177 0.32 -12.31 15.95
CA THR A 177 -0.30 -13.63 16.10
C THR A 177 -1.76 -13.65 15.65
N ALA A 178 -2.52 -12.57 15.88
CA ALA A 178 -3.88 -12.46 15.40
C ALA A 178 -3.92 -12.44 13.87
N THR A 179 -2.95 -11.79 13.23
CA THR A 179 -2.76 -11.80 11.78
C THR A 179 -2.49 -13.21 11.26
N ALA A 180 -1.55 -13.95 11.86
CA ALA A 180 -1.24 -15.32 11.47
C ALA A 180 -2.47 -16.26 11.61
N GLN A 181 -3.24 -16.12 12.69
CA GLN A 181 -4.50 -16.85 12.86
C GLN A 181 -5.57 -16.46 11.85
N SER A 182 -5.63 -15.18 11.47
CA SER A 182 -6.58 -14.70 10.46
C SER A 182 -6.27 -15.31 9.09
N GLU A 183 -4.99 -15.42 8.71
CA GLU A 183 -4.60 -16.08 7.45
C GLU A 183 -4.95 -17.58 7.44
N LEU A 184 -4.76 -18.29 8.56
CA LEU A 184 -5.24 -19.67 8.72
C LEU A 184 -6.77 -19.77 8.64
N GLY A 185 -7.50 -18.79 9.18
CA GLY A 185 -8.97 -18.76 9.11
C GLY A 185 -9.48 -18.55 7.68
N LYS A 186 -8.82 -17.67 6.93
CA LYS A 186 -9.12 -17.42 5.52
C LYS A 186 -8.85 -18.65 4.65
N SER A 187 -7.77 -19.39 4.89
CA SER A 187 -7.42 -20.61 4.11
C SER A 187 -8.39 -21.77 4.31
N ARG A 188 -9.16 -21.76 5.40
CA ARG A 188 -10.18 -22.77 5.69
C ARG A 188 -11.56 -22.42 5.13
N SER A 189 -11.75 -21.15 4.77
CA SER A 189 -13.02 -20.62 4.26
C SER A 189 -13.02 -20.44 2.73
N SER A 190 -11.87 -20.64 2.08
CA SER A 190 -11.63 -20.59 0.64
C SER A 190 -11.74 -21.95 -0.04
#